data_AF-A0A5P8WF07-F1
#
_entry.id   AF-A0A5P8WF07-F1
#
_cell.length_a   1.000
_cell.length_b   1.000
_cell.length_c   1.000
_cell.angle_alpha   90.00
_cell.angle_beta   90.00
_cell.angle_gamma   90.00
#
_symmetry.space_group_name_H-M   'P 1'
#
loop_
_entity.id
_entity.type
_entity.pdbx_description
1 polymer ?
#
loop_
_entity_poly.entity_id
_entity_poly.type
_entity_poly.pdbx_seq_one_letter_code
_entity_poly.pdbx_strand_id
1 'polypeptide(L)'
;MQPTISIPKHWDYPRFALDQRTRDGIILGFYYYPNGTELAEQFGGGWRYALMPNKNSDKLFHFQENQIQSLTPEELFSQIRAEIEFYQQQITILQQQLAVVTGGFKNA
;
A
#
# COMPACT_ATOMS: atom_id res chain seq x y z
N MET A 1 -20.40 11.82 6.51
CA MET A 1 -20.60 11.16 5.20
C MET A 1 -19.29 10.45 4.85
N GLN A 2 -19.32 9.15 4.55
CA GLN A 2 -18.14 8.48 3.97
C GLN A 2 -18.00 8.96 2.51
N PRO A 3 -16.79 9.32 2.05
CA PRO A 3 -16.60 9.62 0.64
C PRO A 3 -16.94 8.39 -0.19
N THR A 4 -17.85 8.54 -1.16
CA THR A 4 -18.26 7.46 -2.06
C THR A 4 -17.80 7.83 -3.47
N ILE A 5 -16.98 6.97 -4.08
CA ILE A 5 -16.60 7.10 -5.48
C ILE A 5 -17.68 6.38 -6.30
N SER A 6 -18.34 7.10 -7.21
CA SER A 6 -19.30 6.51 -8.14
C SER A 6 -18.58 6.09 -9.43
N ILE A 7 -18.68 4.80 -9.77
CA ILE A 7 -18.11 4.25 -11.00
C ILE A 7 -19.14 4.39 -12.14
N PRO A 8 -18.76 4.87 -13.34
CA PRO A 8 -19.65 4.90 -14.49
C PRO A 8 -20.24 3.52 -14.82
N LYS A 9 -21.53 3.48 -15.19
CA LYS A 9 -22.30 2.22 -15.39
C LYS A 9 -21.70 1.21 -16.37
N HIS A 10 -20.88 1.67 -17.32
CA HIS A 10 -20.30 0.85 -18.38
C HIS A 10 -18.84 0.46 -18.10
N TRP A 11 -18.33 0.80 -16.91
CA TRP A 11 -17.02 0.34 -16.46
C TRP A 11 -17.22 -0.88 -15.58
N ASP A 12 -16.34 -1.86 -15.74
CA ASP A 12 -16.25 -2.94 -14.77
C ASP A 12 -15.86 -2.37 -13.40
N TYR A 13 -16.21 -3.07 -12.33
CA TYR A 13 -15.77 -2.66 -10.99
C TYR A 13 -14.27 -2.95 -10.80
N PRO A 14 -13.51 -2.05 -10.16
CA PRO A 14 -12.13 -2.32 -9.84
C PRO A 14 -12.03 -3.50 -8.86
N ARG A 15 -11.19 -4.48 -9.16
CA ARG A 15 -10.91 -5.64 -8.31
C ARG A 15 -10.20 -5.29 -7.01
N PHE A 16 -9.39 -4.22 -7.01
CA PHE A 16 -8.60 -3.80 -5.85
C PHE A 16 -9.05 -2.43 -5.33
N ALA A 17 -9.00 -2.26 -4.01
CA ALA A 17 -9.33 -1.01 -3.34
C ALA A 17 -8.08 -0.16 -3.04
N LEU A 18 -8.29 1.13 -2.75
CA LEU A 18 -7.24 1.99 -2.19
C LEU A 18 -6.75 1.42 -0.84
N ASP A 19 -5.46 1.61 -0.57
CA ASP A 19 -4.72 1.12 0.60
C ASP A 19 -4.68 -0.42 0.76
N GLN A 20 -5.21 -1.16 -0.22
CA GLN A 20 -5.13 -2.61 -0.22
C GLN A 20 -3.67 -3.06 -0.38
N ARG A 21 -3.22 -3.94 0.52
CA ARG A 21 -1.92 -4.60 0.42
C ARG A 21 -2.01 -5.77 -0.56
N THR A 22 -1.02 -5.86 -1.42
CA THR A 22 -0.84 -6.93 -2.41
C THR A 22 0.57 -7.50 -2.25
N ARG A 23 0.90 -8.60 -2.93
CA ARG A 23 2.28 -9.11 -2.93
C ARG A 23 3.26 -8.14 -3.59
N ASP A 24 2.74 -7.29 -4.49
CA ASP A 24 3.53 -6.36 -5.30
C ASP A 24 3.64 -4.95 -4.68
N GLY A 25 2.92 -4.69 -3.59
CA GLY A 25 2.93 -3.41 -2.89
C GLY A 25 1.56 -2.96 -2.37
N ILE A 26 1.47 -1.70 -1.98
CA ILE A 26 0.24 -1.05 -1.51
C ILE A 26 -0.38 -0.27 -2.66
N ILE A 27 -1.68 -0.46 -2.90
CA ILE A 27 -2.44 0.29 -3.91
C ILE A 27 -2.64 1.72 -3.42
N LEU A 28 -2.04 2.71 -4.10
CA LEU A 28 -2.18 4.13 -3.77
C LEU A 28 -3.15 4.87 -4.69
N GLY A 29 -3.47 4.29 -5.84
CA GLY A 29 -4.37 4.89 -6.80
C GLY A 29 -4.79 3.90 -7.87
N PHE A 30 -5.89 4.22 -8.54
CA PHE A 30 -6.31 3.51 -9.73
C PHE A 30 -6.98 4.45 -10.72
N TYR A 31 -6.89 4.11 -11.99
CA TYR A 31 -7.51 4.85 -13.09
C TYR A 31 -7.96 3.87 -14.17
N TYR A 32 -8.92 4.29 -14.99
CA TYR A 32 -9.54 3.46 -16.01
C TYR A 32 -9.17 3.98 -17.40
N TYR A 33 -8.77 3.08 -18.29
CA TYR A 33 -8.58 3.37 -19.71
C TYR A 33 -9.77 2.82 -20.52
N PRO A 34 -10.68 3.69 -21.00
CA PRO A 34 -11.80 3.26 -21.82
C PRO A 34 -11.33 2.66 -23.14
N ASN A 35 -11.98 1.57 -23.56
CA ASN A 35 -11.74 0.96 -24.86
C ASN A 35 -11.99 1.97 -26.00
N GLY A 36 -11.15 1.92 -27.04
CA GLY A 36 -11.22 2.86 -28.17
C GLY A 36 -10.55 4.22 -27.92
N THR A 37 -9.77 4.35 -26.84
CA THR A 37 -8.87 5.50 -26.61
C THR A 37 -7.43 5.14 -26.97
N GLU A 38 -6.62 6.13 -27.34
CA GLU A 38 -5.19 5.92 -27.65
C GLU A 38 -4.43 5.24 -26.50
N LEU A 39 -4.75 5.58 -25.25
CA LEU A 39 -4.16 4.94 -24.06
C LEU A 39 -4.53 3.47 -23.97
N ALA A 40 -5.78 3.11 -24.30
CA ALA A 40 -6.21 1.71 -24.32
C ALA A 40 -5.59 0.93 -25.49
N GLU A 41 -5.28 1.57 -26.63
CA GLU A 41 -4.57 0.93 -27.73
C GLU A 41 -3.10 0.66 -27.38
N GLN A 42 -2.42 1.63 -26.75
CA GLN A 42 -1.00 1.50 -26.41
C GLN A 42 -0.76 0.54 -25.24
N PHE A 43 -1.63 0.59 -24.23
CA PHE A 43 -1.39 -0.14 -23.00
C PHE A 43 -2.35 -1.31 -22.81
N GLY A 44 -3.52 -1.32 -23.42
CA GLY A 44 -4.66 -2.21 -23.12
C GLY A 44 -5.73 -1.50 -22.29
N GLY A 45 -7.01 -1.76 -22.59
CA GLY A 45 -8.14 -1.19 -21.87
C GLY A 45 -8.34 -1.75 -20.45
N GLY A 46 -9.13 -1.05 -19.64
CA GLY A 46 -9.52 -1.49 -18.30
C GLY A 46 -8.82 -0.76 -17.15
N TRP A 47 -8.90 -1.35 -15.95
CA TRP A 47 -8.33 -0.77 -14.73
C TRP A 47 -6.81 -0.88 -14.68
N ARG A 48 -6.22 0.20 -14.19
CA ARG A 48 -4.80 0.31 -13.87
C ARG A 48 -4.64 0.74 -12.44
N TYR A 49 -3.63 0.19 -11.80
CA TYR A 49 -3.34 0.44 -10.41
C TYR A 49 -1.93 0.98 -10.26
N ALA A 50 -1.80 1.95 -9.39
CA ALA A 50 -0.54 2.52 -8.98
C ALA A 50 -0.14 1.90 -7.63
N LEU A 51 0.98 1.19 -7.62
CA LEU A 51 1.48 0.43 -6.48
C LEU A 51 2.78 1.05 -5.97
N MET A 52 2.87 1.15 -4.64
CA MET A 52 4.10 1.47 -3.95
C MET A 52 4.65 0.19 -3.30
N PRO A 53 5.87 -0.25 -3.66
CA PRO A 53 6.40 -1.56 -3.26
C PRO A 53 6.72 -1.61 -1.75
N ASN A 54 7.04 -0.47 -1.15
CA ASN A 54 7.32 -0.33 0.28
C ASN A 54 6.90 1.06 0.74
N LYS A 55 6.39 1.20 1.97
CA LYS A 55 5.97 2.46 2.60
C LYS A 55 7.02 3.59 2.58
N ASN A 56 8.29 3.23 2.47
CA ASN A 56 9.41 4.17 2.44
C ASN A 56 9.98 4.39 1.02
N SER A 57 9.27 3.97 -0.02
CA SER A 57 9.73 4.11 -1.39
C SER A 57 9.07 5.30 -2.08
N ASP A 58 9.88 6.15 -2.69
CA ASP A 58 9.39 7.24 -3.55
C ASP A 58 8.97 6.75 -4.96
N LYS A 59 9.07 5.43 -5.21
CA LYS A 59 8.77 4.84 -6.51
C LYS A 59 7.35 4.32 -6.56
N LEU A 60 6.64 4.74 -7.60
CA LEU A 60 5.31 4.27 -7.96
C LEU A 60 5.39 3.46 -9.25
N PHE A 61 4.77 2.29 -9.24
CA PHE A 61 4.69 1.41 -10.41
C PHE A 61 3.25 1.26 -10.87
N HIS A 62 3.06 1.14 -12.18
CA HIS A 62 1.74 1.05 -12.79
C HIS A 62 1.53 -0.35 -13.37
N PHE A 63 0.48 -1.02 -12.90
CA PHE A 63 0.18 -2.39 -13.29
C PHE A 63 -1.24 -2.52 -13.84
N GLN A 64 -1.42 -3.49 -14.73
CA GLN A 64 -2.73 -4.01 -15.10
C GLN A 64 -3.31 -4.87 -13.98
N GLU A 65 -4.63 -4.97 -13.96
CA GLU A 65 -5.38 -5.77 -12.98
C GLU A 65 -4.99 -7.26 -12.95
N ASN A 66 -4.58 -7.82 -14.08
CA ASN A 66 -4.14 -9.21 -14.20
C ASN A 66 -2.69 -9.45 -13.75
N GLN A 67 -1.89 -8.38 -13.60
CA GLN A 67 -0.50 -8.45 -13.17
C GLN A 67 -0.35 -8.44 -11.64
N ILE A 68 -1.39 -8.02 -10.93
CA ILE A 68 -1.35 -7.82 -9.47
C ILE A 68 -1.81 -9.09 -8.76
N GLN A 69 -1.03 -9.51 -7.77
CA GLN A 69 -1.38 -10.66 -6.94
C GLN A 69 -1.93 -10.22 -5.58
N SER A 70 -3.20 -10.54 -5.32
CA SER A 70 -3.79 -10.40 -4.00
C SER A 70 -3.02 -11.22 -2.96
N LEU A 71 -2.85 -10.66 -1.77
CA LEU A 71 -2.42 -11.44 -0.61
C LEU A 71 -3.54 -12.37 -0.17
N THR A 72 -3.19 -13.57 0.28
CA THR A 72 -4.12 -14.39 1.05
C THR A 72 -4.34 -13.77 2.44
N PRO A 73 -5.45 -14.07 3.12
CA PRO A 73 -5.65 -13.60 4.49
C PRO A 73 -4.48 -13.97 5.42
N GLU A 74 -3.94 -15.18 5.30
CA GLU A 74 -2.80 -15.65 6.13
C GLU A 74 -1.53 -14.86 5.87
N GLU A 75 -1.23 -14.55 4.60
CA GLU A 75 -0.09 -13.71 4.24
C GLU A 75 -0.25 -12.30 4.78
N LEU A 76 -1.45 -11.72 4.65
CA LEU A 76 -1.76 -10.40 5.19
C LEU A 76 -1.60 -10.36 6.71
N PHE A 77 -2.15 -11.35 7.43
CA PHE A 77 -1.99 -11.46 8.88
C PHE A 77 -0.52 -11.59 9.29
N SER A 78 0.25 -12.39 8.56
CA SER A 78 1.68 -12.59 8.82
C SER A 78 2.47 -11.30 8.62
N GLN A 79 2.19 -10.55 7.54
CA GLN A 79 2.82 -9.24 7.30
C GLN A 79 2.47 -8.22 8.39
N ILE A 80 1.20 -8.15 8.81
CA ILE A 80 0.77 -7.24 9.88
C ILE A 80 1.47 -7.60 11.19
N ARG A 81 1.57 -8.89 11.54
CA ARG A 81 2.25 -9.34 12.76
C ARG A 81 3.73 -8.98 12.75
N ALA A 82 4.43 -9.26 11.65
CA ALA A 82 5.84 -8.92 11.51
C ALA A 82 6.08 -7.40 11.62
N GLU A 83 5.18 -6.59 11.03
CA GLU A 83 5.25 -5.13 11.13
C GLU A 83 5.04 -4.63 12.57
N ILE A 84 4.09 -5.22 13.31
CA ILE A 84 3.87 -4.91 14.73
C ILE A 84 5.10 -5.26 15.57
N GLU A 85 5.65 -6.45 15.40
CA GLU A 85 6.84 -6.92 16.14
C GLU A 85 8.05 -6.02 15.88
N PHE A 86 8.28 -5.64 14.62
CA PHE A 86 9.34 -4.70 14.26
C PHE A 86 9.20 -3.37 15.00
N TYR A 87 8.02 -2.74 14.99
CA TYR A 87 7.83 -1.46 15.68
C TYR A 87 7.93 -1.58 17.19
N GLN A 88 7.47 -2.68 17.79
CA GLN A 88 7.62 -2.93 19.23
C GLN A 88 9.10 -3.01 19.65
N GLN A 89 9.94 -3.64 18.82
CA GLN A 89 11.39 -3.68 19.06
C GLN A 89 12.00 -2.27 18.97
N GLN A 90 11.64 -1.49 17.95
CA GLN A 90 12.12 -0.11 17.79
C GLN A 90 11.73 0.76 19.00
N ILE A 91 10.49 0.67 19.47
CA ILE A 91 10.02 1.37 20.66
C ILE A 91 10.85 0.99 21.88
N THR A 92 11.11 -0.30 22.09
CA THR A 92 11.91 -0.78 23.23
C THR A 92 13.34 -0.21 23.21
N ILE A 93 13.98 -0.20 22.05
CA ILE A 93 15.34 0.38 21.89
C ILE A 93 15.32 1.88 22.19
N LEU A 94 14.35 2.62 21.65
CA LEU A 94 14.22 4.07 21.88
C LEU A 94 13.97 4.38 23.37
N GLN A 95 13.16 3.57 24.06
CA GLN A 95 12.92 3.73 25.50
C GLN A 95 14.21 3.52 26.32
N GLN A 96 15.03 2.52 25.97
CA GLN A 96 16.32 2.30 26.62
C GLN A 96 17.28 3.48 26.41
N GLN A 97 17.36 3.99 25.17
CA GLN A 97 18.18 5.16 24.86
C GLN A 97 17.73 6.40 25.65
N LEU A 98 16.42 6.65 25.73
CA LEU A 98 15.86 7.73 26.54
C LEU A 98 16.20 7.58 28.03
N ALA A 99 16.15 6.37 28.58
CA ALA A 99 16.50 6.11 29.98
C ALA A 99 17.98 6.41 30.26
N VAL A 100 18.89 6.08 29.34
CA VAL A 100 20.33 6.41 29.46
C VAL A 100 20.55 7.93 29.44
N VAL A 101 19.92 8.63 28.51
CA VAL A 101 20.05 10.10 28.41
C VAL A 101 19.49 10.79 29.66
N THR A 102 18.29 10.41 30.10
CA THR A 102 17.66 11.00 31.31
C THR A 102 18.32 10.58 32.62
N GLY A 103 18.90 9.38 32.69
CA GLY A 103 19.74 8.95 33.81
C GLY A 103 21.07 9.70 33.89
N GLY A 104 21.65 10.07 32.75
CA GLY A 104 22.86 10.91 32.67
C GLY A 104 22.65 12.33 33.18
N PHE A 105 21.46 12.91 33.03
CA PHE A 105 21.12 14.24 33.55
C PHE A 105 20.93 14.30 35.08
N LYS A 106 20.69 13.17 35.75
CA LYS A 106 20.51 13.14 37.22
C LYS A 106 21.83 13.06 38.02
N ASN A 107 22.95 12.85 37.35
CA ASN A 107 24.27 12.72 37.96
C ASN A 107 25.20 13.92 37.66
N ALA A 108 24.64 15.07 37.24
CA ALA A 108 25.34 16.33 37.01
C ALA A 108 24.90 17.39 38.02
#